data_AF-A0A0B2R2S1-F1
#
_entry.id   AF-A0A0B2R2S1-F1
#
_cell.length_a   1.000
_cell.length_b   1.000
_cell.length_c   1.000
_cell.angle_alpha   90.00
_cell.angle_beta   90.00
_cell.angle_gamma   90.00
#
_symmetry.space_group_name_H-M   'P 1'
#
loop_
_entity.id
_entity.type
_entity.pdbx_description
1 polymer ?
#
loop_
_entity_poly.entity_id
_entity_poly.type
_entity_poly.pdbx_seq_one_letter_code
_entity_poly.pdbx_strand_id
1 'polypeptide(L)'
;MGLDGSVPGFSSPSSHSALVLTIEYDNDSVFGVSFISIDYSMEMSSAVYKNWVFTGQSLPTNLIKRGLAVDDHTSPHGLRLVIKDYPYVVDGLEIWDAIKTWVQEYVNLYYSNDKAVEKDTKLQAWWKEVMEKVPLWRLYPKPSNSKQKIAPRTKNQRV
;
A
#
# COMPACT_ATOMS: atom_id res chain seq x y z
N MET A 1 32.40 -8.42 16.90
CA MET A 1 30.93 -8.54 16.83
C MET A 1 30.41 -7.34 16.08
N GLY A 2 30.24 -7.47 14.77
CA GLY A 2 29.66 -6.41 13.94
C GLY A 2 28.15 -6.51 14.05
N LEU A 3 27.52 -5.47 14.56
CA LEU A 3 26.07 -5.29 14.42
C LEU A 3 25.86 -4.86 12.97
N ASP A 4 25.37 -5.78 12.13
CA ASP A 4 24.84 -5.34 10.85
C ASP A 4 23.63 -4.44 11.17
N GLY A 5 23.61 -3.23 10.61
CA GLY A 5 22.54 -2.25 10.86
C GLY A 5 21.20 -2.64 10.22
N SER A 6 20.94 -3.94 10.05
CA SER A 6 19.74 -4.48 9.43
C SER A 6 18.57 -4.30 10.37
N VAL A 7 17.68 -3.34 10.07
CA VAL A 7 16.40 -3.20 10.76
C VAL A 7 15.54 -4.42 10.40
N PRO A 8 15.16 -5.28 11.36
CA PRO A 8 14.30 -6.43 11.10
C PRO A 8 12.98 -5.96 10.50
N GLY A 9 12.60 -6.50 9.34
CA GLY A 9 11.45 -6.04 8.54
C GLY A 9 11.82 -5.24 7.28
N PHE A 10 13.06 -4.76 7.17
CA PHE A 10 13.60 -4.06 5.99
C PHE A 10 14.86 -4.74 5.44
N SER A 11 14.94 -6.07 5.49
CA SER A 11 16.06 -6.81 4.89
C SER A 11 15.97 -6.77 3.36
N SER A 12 16.81 -5.93 2.75
CA SER A 12 17.07 -5.85 1.30
C SER A 12 15.88 -5.54 0.34
N PRO A 13 14.92 -4.66 0.67
CA PRO A 13 13.83 -4.32 -0.26
C PRO A 13 14.33 -3.59 -1.51
N SER A 14 15.39 -2.78 -1.41
CA SER A 14 15.91 -1.99 -2.54
C SER A 14 16.59 -2.84 -3.62
N SER A 15 17.41 -3.83 -3.23
CA SER A 15 18.09 -4.71 -4.20
C SER A 15 17.11 -5.66 -4.88
N HIS A 16 16.17 -6.24 -4.14
CA HIS A 16 15.14 -7.11 -4.71
C HIS A 16 14.21 -6.32 -5.65
N SER A 17 13.75 -5.13 -5.24
CA SER A 17 12.89 -4.31 -6.11
C SER A 17 13.61 -3.88 -7.39
N ALA A 18 14.92 -3.56 -7.30
CA ALA A 18 15.71 -3.24 -8.49
C ALA A 18 15.82 -4.42 -9.46
N LEU A 19 16.08 -5.64 -8.94
CA LEU A 19 16.14 -6.85 -9.76
C LEU A 19 14.80 -7.20 -10.39
N VAL A 20 13.71 -7.06 -9.63
CA VAL A 20 12.34 -7.27 -10.11
C VAL A 20 12.04 -6.32 -11.27
N LEU A 21 12.33 -5.02 -11.13
CA LEU A 21 12.11 -4.05 -12.20
C LEU A 21 12.91 -4.37 -13.47
N THR A 22 14.15 -4.88 -13.34
CA THR A 22 14.98 -5.22 -14.50
C THR A 22 14.55 -6.49 -15.23
N ILE A 23 13.96 -7.45 -14.52
CA ILE A 23 13.64 -8.78 -15.08
C ILE A 23 12.17 -8.87 -15.51
N GLU A 24 11.25 -8.27 -14.76
CA GLU A 24 9.81 -8.44 -14.96
C GLU A 24 9.22 -7.49 -16.01
N TYR A 25 9.80 -6.30 -16.18
CA TYR A 25 9.35 -5.30 -17.15
C TYR A 25 10.17 -5.28 -18.45
N ASP A 26 11.04 -6.27 -18.65
CA ASP A 26 11.65 -6.49 -19.96
C ASP A 26 10.65 -7.19 -20.88
N ASN A 27 10.50 -6.71 -22.11
CA ASN A 27 9.56 -7.23 -23.09
C ASN A 27 9.90 -8.66 -23.52
N ASP A 28 11.17 -9.06 -23.36
CA ASP A 28 11.66 -10.41 -23.66
C ASP A 28 11.55 -11.37 -22.45
N SER A 29 10.97 -10.91 -21.33
CA SER A 29 10.78 -11.74 -20.13
C SER A 29 9.59 -12.70 -20.25
N VAL A 30 9.56 -13.74 -19.41
CA VAL A 30 8.44 -14.71 -19.32
C VAL A 30 7.09 -14.00 -19.06
N PHE A 31 7.12 -12.87 -18.35
CA PHE A 31 5.93 -12.05 -18.13
C PHE A 31 5.55 -11.25 -19.38
N GLY A 32 6.53 -10.74 -20.14
CA GLY A 32 6.37 -10.04 -21.43
C GLY A 32 5.52 -10.81 -22.43
N VAL A 33 5.71 -12.12 -22.49
CA VAL A 33 5.01 -13.02 -23.42
C VAL A 33 3.72 -13.61 -22.86
N SER A 34 3.52 -13.61 -21.54
CA SER A 34 2.38 -14.27 -20.88
C SER A 34 1.28 -13.30 -20.43
N PHE A 35 1.64 -12.05 -20.14
CA PHE A 35 0.70 -11.06 -19.65
C PHE A 35 0.29 -10.11 -20.79
N ILE A 36 -0.99 -10.18 -21.18
CA ILE A 36 -1.65 -9.38 -22.23
C ILE A 36 -1.59 -7.85 -22.03
N SER A 37 -0.88 -7.32 -21.03
CA SER A 37 -0.90 -5.90 -20.70
C SER A 37 0.42 -5.32 -20.20
N ILE A 38 1.59 -5.91 -20.48
CA ILE A 38 2.86 -5.40 -19.92
C ILE A 38 3.15 -3.93 -20.26
N ASP A 39 2.84 -3.51 -21.49
CA ASP A 39 2.99 -2.11 -21.92
C ASP A 39 2.11 -1.14 -21.10
N TYR A 40 0.99 -1.64 -20.58
CA TYR A 40 0.03 -0.87 -19.79
C TYR A 40 0.10 -1.16 -18.28
N SER A 41 0.83 -2.19 -17.84
CA SER A 41 0.88 -2.64 -16.45
C SER A 41 1.40 -1.54 -15.51
N MET A 42 2.41 -0.79 -15.95
CA MET A 42 2.94 0.33 -15.17
C MET A 42 1.94 1.51 -15.09
N GLU A 43 1.24 1.79 -16.20
CA GLU A 43 0.23 2.85 -16.24
C GLU A 43 -1.00 2.51 -15.40
N MET A 44 -1.47 1.25 -15.45
CA MET A 44 -2.56 0.74 -14.61
C MET A 44 -2.18 0.80 -13.13
N SER A 45 -0.98 0.36 -12.78
CA SER A 45 -0.44 0.46 -11.41
C SER A 45 -0.42 1.91 -10.91
N SER A 46 0.09 2.83 -11.73
CA SER A 46 0.13 4.27 -11.44
C SER A 46 -1.28 4.87 -11.28
N ALA A 47 -2.24 4.45 -12.11
CA ALA A 47 -3.62 4.88 -12.00
C ALA A 47 -4.29 4.39 -10.71
N VAL A 48 -4.04 3.14 -10.30
CA VAL A 48 -4.53 2.58 -9.03
C VAL A 48 -3.90 3.30 -7.83
N TYR A 49 -2.64 3.69 -7.92
CA TYR A 49 -1.95 4.43 -6.86
C TYR A 49 -2.63 5.78 -6.54
N LYS A 50 -3.33 6.40 -7.49
CA LYS A 50 -4.10 7.64 -7.24
C LYS A 50 -5.22 7.46 -6.21
N ASN A 51 -5.79 6.26 -6.13
CA ASN A 51 -6.86 5.92 -5.19
C ASN A 51 -6.33 5.22 -3.92
N TRP A 52 -5.01 5.08 -3.80
CA TRP A 52 -4.37 4.41 -2.67
C TRP A 52 -4.41 5.31 -1.44
N VAL A 53 -4.87 4.73 -0.33
CA VAL A 53 -4.98 5.42 0.97
C VAL A 53 -4.28 4.54 2.01
N PHE A 54 -3.26 5.09 2.67
CA PHE A 54 -2.44 4.39 3.65
C PHE A 54 -3.28 3.84 4.82
N THR A 55 -4.19 4.65 5.39
CA THR A 55 -5.05 4.25 6.50
C THR A 55 -5.97 3.07 6.14
N GLY A 56 -6.32 2.94 4.85
CA GLY A 56 -7.12 1.83 4.32
C GLY A 56 -6.34 0.52 4.06
N GLN A 57 -5.03 0.50 4.31
CA GLN A 57 -4.19 -0.71 4.22
C GLN A 57 -4.16 -1.51 5.52
N SER A 58 -4.60 -0.94 6.64
CA SER A 58 -4.77 -1.70 7.87
C SER A 58 -5.77 -2.83 7.64
N LEU A 59 -5.41 -4.06 8.06
CA LEU A 59 -6.23 -5.24 7.80
C LEU A 59 -7.69 -5.04 8.28
N PRO A 60 -7.95 -4.52 9.50
CA PRO A 60 -9.31 -4.22 9.96
C PRO A 60 -10.10 -3.28 9.03
N THR A 61 -9.52 -2.12 8.69
CA THR A 61 -10.18 -1.10 7.86
C THR A 61 -10.39 -1.60 6.44
N ASN A 62 -9.45 -2.40 5.92
CA ASN A 62 -9.55 -2.98 4.59
C ASN A 62 -10.73 -3.97 4.49
N LEU A 63 -10.92 -4.79 5.52
CA LEU A 63 -12.02 -5.76 5.60
C LEU A 63 -13.38 -5.07 5.65
N ILE A 64 -13.52 -4.02 6.46
CA ILE A 64 -14.75 -3.22 6.52
C ILE A 64 -15.01 -2.54 5.17
N LYS A 65 -13.99 -1.93 4.56
CA LYS A 65 -14.11 -1.24 3.26
C LYS A 65 -14.55 -2.19 2.14
N ARG A 66 -14.14 -3.45 2.20
CA ARG A 66 -14.53 -4.50 1.23
C ARG A 66 -15.86 -5.17 1.55
N GLY A 67 -16.51 -4.82 2.68
CA GLY A 67 -17.75 -5.45 3.13
C GLY A 67 -17.57 -6.88 3.64
N LEU A 68 -16.36 -7.25 4.05
CA LEU A 68 -16.01 -8.59 4.55
C LEU A 68 -16.10 -8.69 6.08
N ALA A 69 -16.14 -7.56 6.79
CA ALA A 69 -16.28 -7.50 8.23
C ALA A 69 -17.18 -6.33 8.65
N VAL A 70 -17.81 -6.49 9.82
CA VAL A 70 -18.59 -5.46 10.50
C VAL A 70 -17.92 -5.16 11.84
N ASP A 71 -17.91 -3.89 12.23
CA ASP A 71 -17.40 -3.47 13.53
C ASP A 71 -18.25 -4.09 14.65
N ASP A 72 -17.61 -4.84 15.54
CA ASP A 72 -18.26 -5.53 16.63
C ASP A 72 -17.30 -5.65 17.82
N HIS A 73 -17.46 -4.74 18.77
CA HIS A 73 -16.63 -4.70 19.98
C HIS A 73 -16.80 -5.91 20.91
N THR A 74 -17.79 -6.79 20.65
CA THR A 74 -17.98 -8.02 21.44
C THR A 74 -17.13 -9.19 20.94
N SER A 75 -16.60 -9.09 19.73
CA SER A 75 -15.75 -10.13 19.12
C SER A 75 -14.27 -9.96 19.55
N PRO A 76 -13.48 -11.05 19.61
CA PRO A 76 -12.11 -11.04 20.16
C PRO A 76 -11.16 -10.07 19.47
N HIS A 77 -11.36 -9.77 18.19
CA HIS A 77 -10.56 -8.80 17.42
C HIS A 77 -11.30 -7.49 17.13
N GLY A 78 -12.40 -7.22 17.85
CA GLY A 78 -13.25 -6.04 17.63
C GLY A 78 -13.99 -6.03 16.29
N LEU A 79 -14.00 -7.16 15.58
CA LEU A 79 -14.57 -7.30 14.24
C LEU A 79 -15.32 -8.61 14.13
N ARG A 80 -16.49 -8.56 13.51
CA ARG A 80 -17.27 -9.74 13.13
C ARG A 80 -17.18 -9.96 11.64
N LEU A 81 -16.63 -11.11 11.24
CA LEU A 81 -16.51 -11.48 9.83
C LEU A 81 -17.87 -11.83 9.24
N VAL A 82 -18.09 -11.39 8.00
CA VAL A 82 -19.27 -11.78 7.20
C VAL A 82 -19.11 -13.23 6.73
N ILE A 83 -17.89 -13.63 6.38
CA ILE A 83 -17.52 -15.01 6.03
C ILE A 83 -16.67 -15.55 7.17
N LYS A 84 -17.20 -16.52 7.93
CA LYS A 84 -16.57 -17.02 9.15
C LYS A 84 -15.25 -17.75 8.88
N ASP A 85 -15.22 -18.61 7.87
CA ASP A 85 -14.09 -19.49 7.60
C ASP A 85 -13.28 -18.99 6.40
N TYR A 86 -12.82 -17.74 6.44
CA TYR A 86 -11.96 -17.19 5.41
C TYR A 86 -10.49 -17.23 5.87
N PRO A 87 -9.68 -18.22 5.44
CA PRO A 87 -8.38 -18.51 6.07
C PRO A 87 -7.42 -17.32 6.08
N TYR A 88 -7.37 -16.57 4.98
CA TYR A 88 -6.54 -15.37 4.87
C TYR A 88 -6.85 -14.32 5.95
N VAL A 89 -8.12 -14.19 6.33
CA VAL A 89 -8.56 -13.17 7.27
C VAL A 89 -8.47 -13.63 8.71
N VAL A 90 -8.82 -14.88 8.97
CA VAL A 90 -8.69 -15.47 10.31
C VAL A 90 -7.23 -15.45 10.74
N ASP A 91 -6.33 -16.04 9.94
CA ASP A 91 -4.89 -16.09 10.25
C ASP A 91 -4.26 -14.69 10.20
N GLY A 92 -4.71 -13.85 9.26
CA GLY A 92 -4.23 -12.48 9.13
C GLY A 92 -4.56 -11.62 10.35
N LEU A 93 -5.72 -11.81 10.97
CA LEU A 93 -6.12 -11.08 12.18
C LEU A 93 -5.26 -11.47 13.38
N GLU A 94 -4.91 -12.76 13.53
CA GLU A 94 -4.01 -13.22 14.59
C GLU A 94 -2.61 -12.60 14.44
N ILE A 95 -2.04 -12.64 13.23
CA ILE A 95 -0.73 -12.05 12.94
C ILE A 95 -0.77 -10.53 13.15
N TRP A 96 -1.84 -9.88 12.70
CA TRP A 96 -2.01 -8.44 12.86
C TRP A 96 -2.04 -8.04 14.34
N ASP A 97 -2.77 -8.77 15.18
CA ASP A 97 -2.88 -8.49 16.61
C ASP A 97 -1.54 -8.74 17.34
N ALA A 98 -0.82 -9.80 16.95
CA ALA A 98 0.52 -10.07 17.46
C ALA A 98 1.51 -8.94 17.11
N ILE A 99 1.53 -8.48 15.86
CA ILE A 99 2.38 -7.36 15.43
C ILE A 99 1.99 -6.08 16.17
N LYS A 100 0.69 -5.79 16.28
CA LYS A 100 0.19 -4.60 16.98
C LYS A 100 0.62 -4.60 18.45
N THR A 101 0.47 -5.73 19.14
CA THR A 101 0.89 -5.89 20.54
C THR A 101 2.39 -5.70 20.69
N TRP A 102 3.19 -6.35 19.84
CA TRP A 102 4.64 -6.20 19.87
C TRP A 102 5.10 -4.76 19.61
N VAL A 103 4.53 -4.08 18.61
CA VAL A 103 4.84 -2.67 18.32
C VAL A 103 4.45 -1.79 19.51
N GLN A 104 3.28 -2.03 20.13
CA GLN A 104 2.82 -1.25 21.26
C GLN A 104 3.73 -1.42 22.48
N GLU A 105 4.13 -2.65 22.80
CA GLU A 105 5.10 -2.93 23.87
C GLU A 105 6.44 -2.26 23.58
N TYR A 106 6.95 -2.38 22.35
CA TYR A 106 8.21 -1.76 21.94
C TYR A 106 8.16 -0.23 22.06
N VAL A 107 7.11 0.41 21.56
CA VAL A 107 6.95 1.87 21.66
C VAL A 107 6.86 2.30 23.13
N ASN A 108 6.14 1.55 23.97
CA ASN A 108 6.02 1.85 25.40
C ASN A 108 7.36 1.78 26.16
N LEU A 109 8.32 0.97 25.69
CA LEU A 109 9.66 0.93 26.28
C LEU A 109 10.44 2.24 26.06
N TYR A 110 10.24 2.92 24.92
CA TYR A 110 10.99 4.12 24.55
C TYR A 110 10.22 5.43 24.77
N TYR A 111 8.89 5.39 24.70
CA TYR A 111 8.03 6.56 24.83
C TYR A 111 6.94 6.30 25.87
N SER A 112 7.11 6.86 27.06
CA SER A 112 6.17 6.67 28.18
C SER A 112 4.89 7.50 28.07
N ASN A 113 4.85 8.51 27.20
CA ASN A 113 3.68 9.37 26.97
C ASN A 113 3.74 10.04 25.59
N ASP A 114 2.59 10.50 25.12
CA ASP A 114 2.45 11.17 23.82
C ASP A 114 3.35 12.40 23.69
N LYS A 115 3.58 13.12 24.80
CA LYS A 115 4.48 14.28 24.83
C LYS A 115 5.94 13.90 24.55
N ALA A 116 6.36 12.68 24.83
CA ALA A 116 7.70 12.19 24.50
C ALA A 116 7.84 11.97 22.98
N VAL A 117 6.78 11.51 22.33
CA VAL A 117 6.72 11.34 20.87
C VAL A 117 6.71 12.70 20.15
N GLU A 118 5.92 13.66 20.66
CA GLU A 118 5.86 15.03 20.10
C GLU A 118 7.21 15.77 20.20
N LYS A 119 7.98 15.51 21.26
CA LYS A 119 9.28 16.14 21.49
C LYS A 119 10.41 15.55 20.64
N ASP A 120 10.22 14.37 20.05
CA ASP A 120 11.25 13.73 19.23
C ASP A 120 11.33 14.38 17.85
N THR A 121 12.27 15.31 17.70
CA THR A 121 12.48 16.05 16.47
C THR A 121 12.94 15.17 15.30
N LYS A 122 13.61 14.04 15.56
CA LYS A 122 14.07 13.12 14.51
C LYS A 122 12.90 12.33 13.95
N LEU A 123 12.03 11.82 14.82
CA LEU A 123 10.83 11.09 14.42
C LEU A 123 9.87 12.00 13.63
N GLN A 124 9.67 13.23 14.09
CA GLN A 124 8.85 14.22 13.38
C GLN A 124 9.43 14.58 12.00
N ALA A 125 10.76 14.79 11.92
CA ALA A 125 11.43 15.06 10.65
C ALA A 125 11.31 13.89 9.67
N TRP A 126 11.49 12.65 10.16
CA TRP A 126 11.33 11.45 9.35
C TRP A 126 9.90 11.28 8.83
N TRP A 127 8.89 11.43 9.69
CA TRP A 127 7.49 11.33 9.27
C TRP A 127 7.13 12.41 8.23
N LYS A 128 7.64 13.63 8.43
CA LYS A 128 7.49 14.72 7.45
C LYS A 128 8.16 14.37 6.12
N GLU A 129 9.36 13.81 6.14
CA GLU A 129 10.04 13.37 4.91
C GLU A 129 9.23 12.32 4.15
N VAL A 130 8.69 11.32 4.85
CA VAL A 130 7.81 10.32 4.25
C VAL A 130 6.59 10.99 3.61
N MET A 131 5.90 11.87 4.34
CA MET A 131 4.69 12.52 3.85
C MET A 131 4.93 13.55 2.73
N GLU A 132 6.11 14.15 2.65
CA GLU A 132 6.42 15.17 1.64
C GLU A 132 7.09 14.60 0.40
N LYS A 133 8.01 13.64 0.55
CA LYS A 133 8.82 13.10 -0.55
C LYS A 133 8.24 11.84 -1.18
N VAL A 134 7.49 11.03 -0.43
CA VAL A 134 6.93 9.75 -0.94
C VAL A 134 5.66 9.91 -1.81
N PRO A 135 4.76 10.91 -1.63
CA PRO A 135 3.60 11.00 -2.50
C PRO A 135 3.99 11.46 -3.91
N LEU A 136 4.19 10.48 -4.79
CA LEU A 136 4.52 10.64 -6.21
C LEU A 136 3.43 11.41 -7.02
N TRP A 137 2.27 11.70 -6.43
CA TRP A 137 1.21 12.49 -7.10
C TRP A 137 1.56 13.97 -7.25
N ARG A 138 2.60 14.48 -6.56
CA ARG A 138 3.05 15.88 -6.71
C ARG A 138 3.88 16.14 -7.98
N LEU A 139 4.41 15.08 -8.61
CA LEU A 139 5.24 15.17 -9.82
C LEU A 139 4.45 15.04 -11.14
N TYR A 140 3.16 14.72 -11.07
CA TYR A 140 2.31 14.70 -12.25
C TYR A 140 1.43 15.95 -12.27
N PRO A 141 1.48 16.77 -13.34
CA PRO A 141 0.58 17.90 -13.47
C PRO A 141 -0.86 17.38 -13.41
N LYS A 142 -1.68 18.00 -12.56
CA LYS A 142 -3.13 17.78 -12.60
C LYS A 142 -3.57 17.90 -14.06
N PRO A 143 -4.37 16.97 -14.61
CA PRO A 143 -4.92 17.19 -15.94
C PRO A 143 -5.63 18.54 -15.88
N SER A 144 -5.12 19.51 -16.64
CA SER A 144 -5.81 20.77 -16.79
C SER A 144 -7.19 20.43 -17.34
N ASN A 145 -8.23 20.96 -16.71
CA ASN A 145 -9.59 20.90 -17.22
C ASN A 145 -9.63 21.64 -18.57
N SER A 146 -9.19 20.96 -19.63
CA SER A 146 -9.21 21.42 -21.00
C SER A 146 -9.74 20.26 -21.83
N LYS A 147 -11.07 20.14 -21.75
CA LYS A 147 -11.97 19.52 -22.73
C LYS A 147 -11.45 18.27 -23.41
N GLN A 148 -12.02 17.12 -23.03
CA GLN A 148 -12.18 15.98 -23.92
C GLN A 148 -12.71 16.48 -25.27
N LYS A 149 -11.82 16.66 -26.25
CA LYS A 149 -12.18 16.84 -27.65
C LYS A 149 -12.31 15.43 -28.22
N ILE A 150 -13.46 14.82 -27.95
CA ILE A 150 -13.88 13.59 -28.63
C ILE A 150 -14.11 13.99 -30.09
N ALA A 151 -13.23 13.53 -30.99
CA ALA A 151 -13.46 13.65 -32.43
C ALA A 151 -14.63 12.74 -32.83
N PRO A 152 -15.61 13.20 -33.63
CA PRO A 152 -16.70 12.35 -34.07
C PRO A 152 -16.18 11.32 -35.09
N ARG A 153 -16.30 10.04 -34.74
CA ARG A 153 -16.12 8.91 -35.66
C ARG A 153 -17.28 8.91 -36.65
N THR A 154 -17.07 9.41 -37.85
CA THR A 154 -18.02 9.32 -38.97
C THR A 154 -18.31 7.85 -39.26
N LYS A 155 -19.59 7.46 -39.15
CA LYS A 155 -20.08 6.15 -39.55
C LYS A 155 -20.08 6.08 -41.08
N ASN A 156 -19.26 5.21 -41.65
CA ASN A 156 -19.43 4.77 -43.04
C ASN A 156 -20.74 4.01 -43.15
N GLN A 157 -21.73 4.61 -43.82
CA GLN A 157 -22.94 3.95 -44.25
C GLN A 157 -22.71 3.47 -45.69
N ARG A 158 -22.65 2.15 -45.86
CA ARG A 158 -22.72 1.51 -47.18
C ARG A 158 -24.11 1.77 -47.76
N VAL A 159 -24.14 2.12 -49.05
CA VAL A 159 -25.24 1.82 -49.98
C VAL A 159 -24.61 1.03 -51.11
#